data_AF-A0A4Q3YNB9-F1
#
_entry.id   AF-A0A4Q3YNB9-F1
#
_cell.length_a   1.000
_cell.length_b   1.000
_cell.length_c   1.000
_cell.angle_alpha   90.00
_cell.angle_beta   90.00
_cell.angle_gamma   90.00
#
_symmetry.space_group_name_H-M   'P 1'
#
loop_
_entity.id
_entity.type
_entity.pdbx_description
1 polymer ?
#
loop_
_entity_poly.entity_id
_entity_poly.type
_entity_poly.pdbx_seq_one_letter_code
_entity_poly.pdbx_strand_id
1 'polypeptide(L)'
;MEQRPGIVLRLRAKYALYTYEKAEKPHRELVRRMQALEAEREAILLADRERRLGGDTSCTYAVGKEMLRINDKFVELNADWESVDARMKLAYVRVQAVLKATGYDKASAYLYGDNET
;
A
#
# COMPACT_ATOMS: atom_id res chain seq x y z
N MET A 1 -5.59 32.48 -20.36
CA MET A 1 -4.55 33.17 -19.57
C MET A 1 -4.12 32.24 -18.46
N GLU A 2 -2.91 31.67 -18.53
CA GLU A 2 -2.35 30.90 -17.41
C GLU A 2 -2.10 31.86 -16.24
N GLN A 3 -2.98 31.84 -15.24
CA GLN A 3 -2.69 32.50 -13.96
C GLN A 3 -1.50 31.78 -13.34
N ARG A 4 -0.33 32.42 -13.39
CA ARG A 4 0.85 31.91 -12.70
C ARG A 4 0.51 31.77 -11.22
N PRO A 5 0.65 30.57 -10.63
CA PRO A 5 0.32 30.37 -9.23
C PRO A 5 1.16 31.31 -8.36
N GLY A 6 0.50 32.00 -7.43
CA GLY A 6 1.15 32.92 -6.49
C GLY A 6 2.20 32.20 -5.64
N ILE A 7 3.14 32.95 -5.07
CA ILE A 7 4.27 32.42 -4.28
C ILE A 7 3.80 31.48 -3.16
N VAL A 8 2.72 31.85 -2.47
CA VAL A 8 2.13 31.03 -1.40
C VAL A 8 1.68 29.65 -1.91
N LEU A 9 1.05 29.58 -3.10
CA LEU A 9 0.60 28.32 -3.67
C LEU A 9 1.77 27.42 -4.10
N ARG A 10 2.85 28.01 -4.62
CA ARG A 10 4.08 27.27 -4.94
C ARG A 10 4.76 26.70 -3.70
N LEU A 11 4.80 27.46 -2.60
CA LEU A 11 5.34 26.98 -1.33
C LEU A 11 4.50 25.84 -0.75
N ARG A 12 3.16 25.96 -0.79
CA ARG A 12 2.24 24.88 -0.39
C ARG A 12 2.43 23.62 -1.23
N ALA A 13 2.60 23.76 -2.55
CA ALA A 13 2.87 22.63 -3.44
C ALA A 13 4.19 21.92 -3.10
N LYS A 14 5.27 22.67 -2.92
CA LYS A 14 6.57 22.11 -2.51
C LYS A 14 6.48 21.36 -1.19
N TYR A 15 5.79 21.94 -0.21
CA TYR A 15 5.63 21.30 1.10
C TYR A 15 4.77 20.03 1.02
N ALA A 16 3.65 20.07 0.27
CA ALA A 16 2.79 18.90 0.07
C ALA A 16 3.57 17.75 -0.57
N LEU A 17 4.33 18.02 -1.64
CA LEU A 17 5.16 17.02 -2.31
C LEU A 17 6.21 16.42 -1.37
N TYR A 18 6.95 17.25 -0.64
CA TYR A 18 7.92 16.79 0.36
C TYR A 18 7.29 15.86 1.41
N THR A 19 6.11 16.23 1.94
CA THR A 19 5.43 15.38 2.93
C THR A 19 4.92 14.08 2.35
N TYR A 20 4.52 14.08 1.06
CA TYR A 20 4.11 12.89 0.34
C TYR A 20 5.27 11.93 0.13
N GLU A 21 6.39 12.39 -0.45
CA GLU A 21 7.58 11.56 -0.68
C GLU A 21 8.11 10.93 0.62
N LYS A 22 8.07 11.70 1.72
CA LYS A 22 8.49 11.23 3.04
C LYS A 22 7.57 10.15 3.61
N ALA A 23 6.27 10.22 3.34
CA ALA A 23 5.28 9.25 3.82
C ALA A 23 5.20 8.01 2.89
N GLU A 24 5.40 8.19 1.59
CA GLU A 24 5.26 7.15 0.58
C GLU A 24 6.29 6.04 0.75
N LYS A 25 7.57 6.39 0.99
CA LYS A 25 8.64 5.38 1.12
C LYS A 25 8.38 4.34 2.21
N PRO A 26 8.10 4.70 3.49
CA PRO A 26 7.81 3.70 4.52
C PRO A 26 6.49 2.96 4.24
N HIS A 27 5.48 3.64 3.68
CA HIS A 27 4.21 2.99 3.31
C HIS A 27 4.41 1.92 2.24
N ARG A 28 5.11 2.25 1.14
CA ARG A 28 5.40 1.30 0.05
C ARG A 28 6.23 0.12 0.54
N GLU A 29 7.21 0.36 1.40
CA GLU A 29 8.02 -0.70 2.00
C GLU A 29 7.18 -1.65 2.85
N LEU A 30 6.30 -1.10 3.70
CA LEU A 30 5.42 -1.90 4.55
C LEU A 30 4.44 -2.75 3.72
N VAL A 31 3.82 -2.15 2.70
CA VAL A 31 2.94 -2.89 1.76
C VAL A 31 3.69 -4.03 1.07
N ARG A 32 4.93 -3.78 0.60
CA ARG A 32 5.74 -4.83 -0.03
C ARG A 32 6.05 -5.99 0.91
N ARG A 33 6.35 -5.71 2.18
CA ARG A 33 6.60 -6.74 3.19
C ARG A 33 5.35 -7.57 3.46
N MET A 34 4.19 -6.92 3.59
CA MET A 34 2.91 -7.61 3.76
C MET A 34 2.59 -8.49 2.54
N GLN A 35 2.79 -7.98 1.32
CA GLN A 35 2.58 -8.75 0.09
C GLN A 35 3.53 -9.96 -0.03
N ALA A 36 4.80 -9.78 0.30
CA ALA A 36 5.77 -10.88 0.31
C ALA A 36 5.40 -11.97 1.32
N LEU A 37 4.87 -11.56 2.48
CA LEU A 37 4.44 -12.48 3.52
C LEU A 37 3.15 -13.24 3.14
N GLU A 38 2.21 -12.59 2.44
CA GLU A 38 1.05 -13.28 1.89
C GLU A 38 1.46 -14.27 0.79
N ALA A 39 2.40 -13.90 -0.08
CA ALA A 39 2.93 -14.82 -1.09
C ALA A 39 3.63 -16.04 -0.45
N GLU A 40 4.39 -15.84 0.63
CA GLU A 40 4.99 -16.93 1.42
C GLU A 40 3.89 -17.85 1.99
N ARG A 41 2.81 -17.27 2.52
CA ARG A 41 1.66 -18.01 3.06
C ARG A 41 0.99 -18.86 1.98
N GLU A 42 0.68 -18.26 0.83
CA GLU A 42 0.05 -18.94 -0.30
C GLU A 42 0.91 -20.09 -0.82
N ALA A 43 2.22 -19.89 -0.95
CA ALA A 43 3.15 -20.92 -1.39
C ALA A 43 3.16 -22.15 -0.45
N ILE A 44 3.14 -21.92 0.87
CA ILE A 44 3.10 -23.02 1.85
C ILE A 44 1.77 -23.79 1.76
N LEU A 45 0.65 -23.07 1.64
CA LEU A 45 -0.67 -23.70 1.51
C LEU A 45 -0.80 -24.49 0.21
N LEU A 46 -0.25 -23.97 -0.89
CA LEU A 46 -0.23 -24.67 -2.18
C LEU A 46 0.59 -25.95 -2.09
N ALA A 47 1.82 -25.88 -1.55
CA ALA A 47 2.67 -27.04 -1.36
C ALA A 47 2.03 -28.10 -0.42
N ASP A 48 1.33 -27.67 0.64
CA ASP A 48 0.59 -28.59 1.50
C ASP A 48 -0.56 -29.28 0.77
N ARG A 49 -1.31 -28.51 -0.03
CA ARG A 49 -2.40 -29.05 -0.85
C ARG A 49 -1.89 -30.10 -1.83
N GLU A 50 -0.79 -29.84 -2.53
CA GLU A 50 -0.18 -30.78 -3.47
C GLU A 50 0.26 -32.07 -2.79
N ARG A 51 0.91 -31.99 -1.62
CA ARG A 51 1.29 -33.18 -0.83
C ARG A 51 0.08 -34.01 -0.42
N ARG A 52 -0.98 -33.36 0.07
CA ARG A 52 -2.22 -34.05 0.48
C ARG A 52 -2.91 -34.73 -0.70
N LEU A 53 -2.91 -34.11 -1.89
CA LEU A 53 -3.42 -34.74 -3.12
C LEU A 53 -2.61 -36.00 -3.49
N GLY A 54 -1.30 -36.01 -3.20
CA GLY A 54 -0.44 -37.19 -3.33
C GLY A 54 -0.59 -38.22 -2.21
N GLY A 55 -1.48 -38.00 -1.23
CA GLY A 55 -1.72 -38.91 -0.11
C GLY A 55 -0.76 -38.76 1.08
N ASP A 56 0.17 -37.80 1.05
CA ASP A 56 1.08 -37.53 2.17
C ASP A 56 0.48 -36.51 3.14
N THR A 57 0.24 -36.94 4.38
CA THR A 57 -0.29 -36.09 5.48
C THR A 57 0.72 -35.84 6.60
N SER A 58 1.96 -36.34 6.46
CA SER A 58 2.98 -36.34 7.50
C SER A 58 3.43 -34.93 7.94
N CYS A 59 3.32 -33.93 7.06
CA CYS A 59 3.81 -32.58 7.28
C CYS A 59 2.77 -31.57 7.84
N THR A 60 1.56 -32.02 8.19
CA THR A 60 0.46 -31.12 8.63
C THR A 60 0.85 -30.24 9.83
N TYR A 61 1.60 -30.80 10.79
CA TYR A 61 2.06 -30.07 11.96
C TYR A 61 3.08 -28.98 11.61
N ALA A 62 4.03 -29.26 10.71
CA ALA A 62 5.02 -28.30 10.26
C ALA A 62 4.37 -27.11 9.56
N VAL A 63 3.35 -27.36 8.72
CA VAL A 63 2.57 -26.31 8.07
C VAL A 63 1.85 -25.44 9.08
N GLY A 64 1.23 -26.04 10.12
CA GLY A 64 0.59 -25.29 11.20
C GLY A 64 1.57 -24.36 11.93
N LYS A 65 2.79 -24.83 12.21
CA LYS A 65 3.85 -24.02 12.84
C LYS A 65 4.27 -22.84 11.95
N GLU A 66 4.42 -23.06 10.64
CA GLU A 66 4.76 -22.00 9.70
C GLU A 66 3.65 -20.95 9.56
N MET A 67 2.38 -21.37 9.57
CA MET A 67 1.24 -20.44 9.56
C MET A 67 1.20 -19.55 10.81
N LEU A 68 1.51 -20.11 11.99
CA LEU A 68 1.62 -19.31 13.22
C LEU A 68 2.75 -18.28 13.12
N ARG A 69 3.95 -18.69 12.66
CA ARG A 69 5.07 -17.76 12.44
C ARG A 69 4.71 -16.63 11.48
N ILE A 70 3.99 -16.94 10.40
CA ILE A 70 3.52 -15.94 9.43
C ILE A 70 2.54 -14.97 10.08
N ASN A 71 1.59 -15.48 10.87
CA ASN A 71 0.63 -14.63 11.59
C ASN A 71 1.33 -13.69 12.58
N ASP A 72 2.33 -14.17 13.33
CA ASP A 72 3.10 -13.34 14.25
C ASP A 72 3.78 -12.18 13.51
N LYS A 73 4.39 -12.45 12.36
CA LYS A 73 4.97 -11.41 11.50
C LYS A 73 3.93 -10.44 10.96
N PHE A 74 2.72 -10.89 10.62
CA PHE A 74 1.64 -9.98 10.22
C PHE A 74 1.23 -9.06 11.37
N VAL A 75 1.17 -9.58 12.60
CA VAL A 75 0.87 -8.76 13.79
C VAL A 75 1.94 -7.69 13.99
N GLU A 76 3.22 -8.05 13.87
CA GLU A 76 4.34 -7.09 13.94
C GLU A 76 4.23 -6.00 12.87
N LEU A 77 3.97 -6.36 11.61
CA LEU A 77 3.80 -5.39 10.53
C LEU A 77 2.55 -4.52 10.72
N ASN A 78 1.48 -5.09 11.27
CA ASN A 78 0.23 -4.37 11.51
C ASN A 78 0.36 -3.34 12.65
N ALA A 79 1.27 -3.54 13.60
CA ALA A 79 1.55 -2.55 14.65
C ALA A 79 2.01 -1.20 14.08
N ASP A 80 2.78 -1.23 12.99
CA ASP A 80 3.25 -0.03 12.30
C ASP A 80 2.26 0.53 11.26
N TRP A 81 1.32 -0.32 10.80
CA TRP A 81 0.40 0.00 9.70
C TRP A 81 -0.44 1.24 9.95
N GLU A 82 -1.11 1.31 11.10
CA GLU A 82 -2.04 2.42 11.40
C GLU A 82 -1.34 3.79 11.32
N SER A 83 -0.13 3.89 11.88
CA SER A 83 0.63 5.14 11.87
C SER A 83 1.12 5.51 10.47
N VAL A 84 1.63 4.53 9.72
CA VAL A 84 2.19 4.75 8.38
C VAL A 84 1.08 5.10 7.37
N ASP A 85 -0.05 4.39 7.42
CA ASP A 85 -1.24 4.64 6.59
C ASP A 85 -1.87 6.00 6.91
N ALA A 86 -2.00 6.36 8.20
CA ALA A 86 -2.51 7.68 8.58
C ALA A 86 -1.64 8.84 8.04
N ARG A 87 -0.30 8.70 8.09
CA ARG A 87 0.62 9.69 7.51
C ARG A 87 0.47 9.79 5.99
N MET A 88 0.33 8.65 5.32
CA MET A 88 0.13 8.59 3.87
C MET A 88 -1.19 9.25 3.45
N LYS A 89 -2.29 8.92 4.13
CA LYS A 89 -3.61 9.53 3.91
C LYS A 89 -3.57 11.04 4.10
N LEU A 90 -2.94 11.52 5.17
CA LEU A 90 -2.79 12.96 5.43
C LEU A 90 -1.97 13.66 4.34
N ALA A 91 -0.86 13.05 3.91
CA ALA A 91 -0.04 13.61 2.85
C ALA A 91 -0.80 13.67 1.52
N TYR A 92 -1.57 12.63 1.20
CA TYR A 92 -2.43 12.60 0.03
C TYR A 92 -3.50 13.70 0.06
N VAL A 93 -4.18 13.91 1.19
CA VAL A 93 -5.15 15.00 1.37
C VAL A 93 -4.52 16.37 1.10
N ARG A 94 -3.27 16.60 1.54
CA ARG A 94 -2.54 17.85 1.28
C ARG A 94 -2.24 18.06 -0.20
N VAL A 95 -1.82 17.01 -0.91
CA VAL A 95 -1.61 17.07 -2.36
C VAL A 95 -2.93 17.39 -3.08
N GLN A 96 -4.03 16.73 -2.71
CA GLN A 96 -5.35 16.97 -3.29
C GLN A 96 -5.83 18.41 -3.06
N ALA A 97 -5.58 18.98 -1.87
CA ALA A 97 -5.91 20.38 -1.58
C ALA A 97 -5.13 21.37 -2.48
N VAL A 98 -3.86 21.08 -2.77
CA VAL A 98 -3.05 21.89 -3.70
C VAL A 98 -3.57 21.77 -5.13
N LEU A 99 -3.84 20.55 -5.60
CA LEU A 99 -4.37 20.31 -6.95
C LEU A 99 -5.69 21.07 -7.18
N LYS A 100 -6.61 20.97 -6.23
CA LYS A 100 -7.88 21.71 -6.26
C LYS A 100 -7.65 23.23 -6.31
N ALA A 101 -6.72 23.76 -5.52
CA ALA A 101 -6.38 25.18 -5.52
C ALA A 101 -5.71 25.66 -6.82
N THR A 102 -5.12 24.75 -7.60
CA THR A 102 -4.56 25.03 -8.93
C THR A 102 -5.57 24.84 -10.07
N GLY A 103 -6.81 24.46 -9.78
CA GLY A 103 -7.84 24.21 -10.80
C GLY A 103 -7.78 22.81 -11.44
N TYR A 104 -6.91 21.93 -10.93
CA TYR A 104 -6.96 20.50 -11.25
C TYR A 104 -8.00 19.85 -10.34
N ASP A 105 -9.25 19.85 -10.77
CA ASP A 105 -10.31 19.10 -10.08
C ASP A 105 -10.34 17.64 -10.57
N LYS A 106 -10.81 16.72 -9.72
CA LYS A 106 -10.83 15.26 -9.94
C LYS A 106 -11.57 14.80 -11.22
N ALA A 107 -12.20 15.70 -11.97
CA ALA A 107 -12.88 15.41 -13.23
C ALA A 107 -11.96 14.83 -14.33
N SER A 108 -10.64 15.01 -14.23
CA SER A 108 -9.69 14.44 -15.20
C SER A 108 -9.27 12.99 -14.89
N ALA A 109 -9.57 12.46 -13.70
CA ALA A 109 -9.18 11.10 -13.32
C ALA A 109 -10.12 10.00 -13.87
N TYR A 110 -11.33 10.37 -14.32
CA TYR A 110 -12.29 9.43 -14.93
C TYR A 110 -12.20 9.36 -16.46
N LEU A 111 -11.39 10.19 -17.12
CA LEU A 111 -11.31 10.23 -18.59
C LEU A 111 -10.32 9.20 -19.19
N TYR A 112 -9.69 8.34 -18.39
CA TYR A 112 -8.79 7.29 -18.87
C TYR A 112 -8.99 5.93 -18.15
N GLY A 113 -10.17 5.70 -17.55
CA GLY A 113 -10.43 4.50 -16.74
C GLY A 113 -11.53 3.55 -17.24
N ASP A 114 -12.41 3.99 -18.15
CA ASP A 114 -13.48 3.15 -18.70
C ASP A 114 -13.23 2.93 -20.19
N ASN A 115 -12.34 1.99 -20.51
CA ASN A 115 -12.29 1.30 -21.79
C ASN A 115 -11.90 -0.16 -21.53
N GLU A 116 -12.76 -0.87 -20.79
CA GLU A 116 -12.87 -2.31 -20.92
C GLU A 116 -14.26 -2.60 -21.53
N THR A 117 -14.21 -2.88 -22.84
CA THR A 117 -15.24 -3.61 -23.60
C THR A 117 -15.36 -5.04 -23.12
#